data_AF-A0A0K1QDL7-F1
#
_entry.id   AF-A0A0K1QDL7-F1
#
_cell.length_a   1.000
_cell.length_b   1.000
_cell.length_c   1.000
_cell.angle_alpha   90.00
_cell.angle_beta   90.00
_cell.angle_gamma   90.00
#
_symmetry.space_group_name_H-M   'P 1'
#
loop_
_entity.id
_entity.type
_entity.pdbx_description
1 polymer ?
#
loop_
_entity_poly.entity_id
_entity_poly.type
_entity_poly.pdbx_seq_one_letter_code
_entity_poly.pdbx_strand_id
1 'polypeptide(L)'
;MTSAARLELLGRTALFVRAALPDVSRLDAIGAAVRRSEKDAFVLCLRKPPASSAPEDIREAATRYWMGGALFEDATHDVLPLHLVHKGLRPLSRAFAEELNEADDHLFVRRLEEEYELRMPSSLAMGRTAASVDLLIAVVDELPEGMPEPEIGKSLTATRRPAILPLIEDAPHFVRAVVWSASTRSVVLRTRTMVDARAIGGANTAMIAPHVQGCQAAMALRTVPLAPAP
;
A
#
# COMPACT_ATOMS: atom_id res chain seq x y z
N MET A 1 6.93 8.87 -24.59
CA MET A 1 7.92 8.36 -23.60
C MET A 1 7.92 6.84 -23.65
N THR A 2 9.09 6.22 -23.61
CA THR A 2 9.31 4.79 -23.91
C THR A 2 8.90 3.87 -22.76
N SER A 3 8.66 2.59 -23.04
CA SER A 3 8.44 1.54 -22.01
C SER A 3 9.56 1.49 -20.96
N ALA A 4 10.79 1.86 -21.33
CA ALA A 4 11.95 1.83 -20.45
C ALA A 4 11.85 2.84 -19.29
N ALA A 5 11.44 4.09 -19.56
CA ALA A 5 11.28 5.11 -18.52
C ALA A 5 10.23 4.72 -17.46
N ARG A 6 9.18 4.00 -17.88
CA ARG A 6 8.17 3.47 -16.94
C ARG A 6 8.73 2.35 -16.08
N LEU A 7 9.50 1.43 -16.66
CA LEU A 7 10.15 0.35 -15.92
C LEU A 7 11.13 0.91 -14.88
N GLU A 8 11.90 1.91 -15.26
CA GLU A 8 12.80 2.63 -14.35
C GLU A 8 12.02 3.28 -13.20
N LEU A 9 10.94 4.03 -13.50
CA LEU A 9 10.09 4.64 -12.49
C LEU A 9 9.54 3.61 -11.49
N LEU A 10 8.93 2.54 -11.98
CA LEU A 10 8.34 1.48 -11.14
C LEU A 10 9.39 0.63 -10.42
N GLY A 11 10.65 0.71 -10.83
CA GLY A 11 11.80 0.09 -10.19
C GLY A 11 12.36 0.86 -8.99
N ARG A 12 12.04 2.15 -8.82
CA ARG A 12 12.55 2.97 -7.72
C ARG A 12 11.93 2.59 -6.38
N THR A 13 12.62 2.85 -5.28
CA THR A 13 12.05 2.68 -3.93
C THR A 13 10.77 3.52 -3.77
N ALA A 14 9.73 2.94 -3.18
CA ALA A 14 8.41 3.57 -3.08
C ALA A 14 7.72 3.29 -1.74
N LEU A 15 6.86 4.21 -1.31
CA LEU A 15 5.89 4.00 -0.24
C LEU A 15 4.65 3.34 -0.81
N PHE A 16 4.03 2.44 -0.05
CA PHE A 16 2.82 1.74 -0.47
C PHE A 16 1.69 1.89 0.53
N VAL A 17 0.49 2.11 0.01
CA VAL A 17 -0.77 2.02 0.75
C VAL A 17 -1.86 1.42 -0.14
N ARG A 18 -2.64 0.50 0.42
CA ARG A 18 -3.88 -0.02 -0.15
C ARG A 18 -5.01 0.08 0.87
N ALA A 19 -6.16 0.55 0.43
CA ALA A 19 -7.33 0.74 1.29
C ALA A 19 -8.63 0.69 0.49
N ALA A 20 -9.75 0.48 1.18
CA ALA A 20 -11.07 0.65 0.58
C ALA A 20 -11.42 2.13 0.41
N LEU A 21 -12.18 2.48 -0.63
CA LEU A 21 -12.61 3.87 -0.90
C LEU A 21 -13.31 4.55 0.30
N PRO A 22 -14.21 3.90 1.05
CA PRO A 22 -14.83 4.53 2.22
C PRO A 22 -13.86 4.84 3.36
N ASP A 23 -12.75 4.09 3.45
CA ASP A 23 -11.74 4.30 4.48
C ASP A 23 -10.86 5.52 4.17
N VAL A 24 -10.73 5.88 2.88
CA VAL A 24 -9.89 7.02 2.43
C VAL A 24 -10.70 8.26 2.04
N SER A 25 -12.02 8.15 1.88
CA SER A 25 -12.92 9.30 1.67
C SER A 25 -13.09 10.16 2.92
N ARG A 26 -12.57 9.70 4.07
CA ARG A 26 -12.76 10.30 5.39
C ARG A 26 -11.44 10.52 6.12
N LEU A 27 -11.17 11.77 6.51
CA LEU A 27 -9.94 12.15 7.19
C LEU A 27 -9.70 11.37 8.51
N ASP A 28 -10.76 11.07 9.26
CA ASP A 28 -10.67 10.34 10.53
C ASP A 28 -10.40 8.83 10.37
N ALA A 29 -10.71 8.26 9.20
CA ALA A 29 -10.52 6.85 8.90
C ALA A 29 -9.18 6.54 8.22
N ILE A 30 -8.57 7.51 7.51
CA ILE A 30 -7.31 7.33 6.76
C ILE A 30 -6.22 6.74 7.63
N GLY A 31 -6.04 7.22 8.87
CA GLY A 31 -5.00 6.72 9.76
C GLY A 31 -5.15 5.22 10.07
N ALA A 32 -6.39 4.74 10.24
CA ALA A 32 -6.66 3.32 10.45
C ALA A 32 -6.47 2.51 9.15
N ALA A 33 -6.87 3.07 8.01
CA ALA A 33 -6.67 2.48 6.69
C ALA A 33 -5.19 2.23 6.40
N VAL A 34 -4.36 3.27 6.60
CA VAL A 34 -2.91 3.20 6.43
C VAL A 34 -2.33 2.11 7.33
N ARG A 35 -2.70 2.07 8.62
CA ARG A 35 -2.20 1.07 9.58
C ARG A 35 -2.52 -0.38 9.22
N ARG A 36 -3.60 -0.63 8.47
CA ARG A 36 -4.01 -1.97 8.03
C ARG A 36 -3.41 -2.34 6.67
N SER A 37 -2.80 -1.40 5.97
CA SER A 37 -2.24 -1.66 4.64
C SER A 37 -0.92 -2.41 4.73
N GLU A 38 -0.91 -3.64 4.25
CA GLU A 38 0.29 -4.46 4.09
C GLU A 38 0.68 -4.54 2.61
N LYS A 39 1.91 -4.99 2.31
CA LYS A 39 2.28 -5.37 0.95
C LYS A 39 1.45 -6.56 0.51
N ASP A 40 1.06 -6.58 -0.76
CA ASP A 40 0.23 -7.63 -1.33
C ASP A 40 0.72 -8.04 -2.74
N ALA A 41 -0.08 -8.86 -3.42
CA ALA A 41 0.20 -9.30 -4.77
C ALA A 41 0.24 -8.16 -5.80
N PHE A 42 -0.42 -7.01 -5.55
CA PHE A 42 -0.29 -5.85 -6.43
C PHE A 42 1.16 -5.39 -6.46
N VAL A 43 1.79 -5.23 -5.30
CA VAL A 43 3.20 -4.83 -5.20
C VAL A 43 4.10 -5.86 -5.86
N LEU A 44 3.86 -7.15 -5.61
CA LEU A 44 4.63 -8.23 -6.22
C LEU A 44 4.55 -8.17 -7.75
N CYS A 45 3.35 -8.15 -8.32
CA CYS A 45 3.14 -8.14 -9.77
C CYS A 45 3.54 -6.79 -10.41
N LEU A 46 3.62 -5.71 -9.64
CA LEU A 46 4.20 -4.47 -10.12
C LEU A 46 5.72 -4.60 -10.33
N ARG A 47 6.41 -5.32 -9.43
CA ARG A 47 7.87 -5.54 -9.45
C ARG A 47 8.30 -6.69 -10.36
N LYS A 48 7.61 -7.82 -10.27
CA LYS A 48 7.83 -9.03 -11.06
C LYS A 48 6.53 -9.34 -11.83
N PRO A 49 6.30 -8.66 -12.97
CA PRO A 49 5.06 -8.81 -13.71
C PRO A 49 4.88 -10.24 -14.24
N PRO A 50 3.62 -10.69 -14.43
CA PRO A 50 3.33 -11.90 -15.19
C PRO A 50 3.87 -11.80 -16.63
N ALA A 51 4.06 -12.96 -17.27
CA ALA A 51 4.59 -13.04 -18.63
C ALA A 51 3.68 -12.36 -19.65
N SER A 52 2.36 -12.43 -19.44
CA SER A 52 1.35 -11.74 -20.22
C SER A 52 0.15 -11.33 -19.36
N SER A 53 -0.87 -10.73 -20.00
CA SER A 53 -2.17 -10.46 -19.37
C SER A 53 -3.14 -11.65 -19.44
N ALA A 54 -2.69 -12.83 -19.88
CA ALA A 54 -3.52 -14.02 -19.91
C ALA A 54 -3.92 -14.44 -18.48
N PRO A 55 -5.16 -14.92 -18.26
CA PRO A 55 -5.66 -15.38 -16.96
C PRO A 55 -4.71 -16.34 -16.22
N GLU A 56 -4.12 -17.29 -16.95
CA GLU A 56 -3.22 -18.30 -16.37
C GLU A 56 -1.91 -17.69 -15.87
N ASP A 57 -1.28 -16.82 -16.66
CA ASP A 57 -0.04 -16.13 -16.27
C ASP A 57 -0.25 -15.22 -15.06
N ILE A 58 -1.40 -14.53 -15.00
CA ILE A 58 -1.78 -13.70 -13.85
C ILE A 58 -1.93 -14.57 -12.61
N ARG A 59 -2.64 -15.69 -12.72
CA ARG A 59 -2.85 -16.63 -11.60
C ARG A 59 -1.53 -17.23 -11.11
N GLU A 60 -0.67 -17.65 -12.03
CA GLU A 60 0.65 -18.17 -11.69
C GLU A 60 1.47 -17.11 -10.94
N ALA A 61 1.56 -15.89 -11.46
CA ALA A 61 2.29 -14.82 -10.80
C ALA A 61 1.73 -14.45 -9.41
N ALA A 62 0.40 -14.40 -9.28
CA ALA A 62 -0.30 -14.10 -8.03
C ALA A 62 -0.05 -15.13 -6.92
N THR A 63 0.20 -16.39 -7.30
CA THR A 63 0.42 -17.52 -6.37
C THR A 63 1.89 -17.91 -6.23
N ARG A 64 2.79 -17.30 -7.02
CA ARG A 64 4.20 -17.69 -7.13
C ARG A 64 4.96 -17.58 -5.80
N TYR A 65 4.66 -16.56 -5.01
CA TYR A 65 5.26 -16.38 -3.68
C TYR A 65 4.19 -16.28 -2.61
N TRP A 66 4.40 -17.01 -1.53
CA TRP A 66 3.60 -16.86 -0.33
C TRP A 66 3.78 -15.45 0.26
N MET A 67 2.68 -14.74 0.52
CA MET A 67 2.74 -13.41 1.14
C MET A 67 3.39 -13.50 2.52
N GLY A 68 4.31 -12.58 2.80
CA GLY A 68 5.14 -12.61 4.01
C GLY A 68 6.24 -13.68 4.02
N GLY A 69 6.39 -14.46 2.95
CA GLY A 69 7.52 -15.37 2.76
C GLY A 69 8.80 -14.64 2.33
N ALA A 70 9.96 -15.24 2.55
CA ALA A 70 11.26 -14.63 2.23
C ALA A 70 11.39 -14.19 0.76
N LEU A 71 10.88 -14.99 -0.19
CA LEU A 71 10.89 -14.65 -1.61
C LEU A 71 9.99 -13.46 -1.96
N PHE A 72 8.87 -13.30 -1.24
CA PHE A 72 7.98 -12.15 -1.40
C PHE A 72 8.65 -10.88 -0.86
N GLU A 73 9.25 -10.97 0.33
CA GLU A 73 9.98 -9.85 0.93
C GLU A 73 11.15 -9.41 0.06
N ASP A 74 11.96 -10.36 -0.45
CA ASP A 74 13.05 -10.07 -1.38
C ASP A 74 12.55 -9.43 -2.69
N ALA A 75 11.47 -9.96 -3.27
CA ALA A 75 10.89 -9.39 -4.50
C ALA A 75 10.30 -7.98 -4.32
N THR A 76 10.00 -7.57 -3.08
CA THR A 76 9.29 -6.33 -2.75
C THR A 76 10.05 -5.45 -1.76
N HIS A 77 11.35 -5.67 -1.59
CA HIS A 77 12.17 -4.99 -0.58
C HIS A 77 12.23 -3.47 -0.77
N ASP A 78 12.17 -3.00 -2.02
CA ASP A 78 12.13 -1.58 -2.39
C ASP A 78 10.76 -0.91 -2.16
N VAL A 79 9.76 -1.65 -1.69
CA VAL A 79 8.44 -1.10 -1.43
C VAL A 79 8.17 -1.15 0.07
N LEU A 80 8.02 0.03 0.67
CA LEU A 80 7.87 0.19 2.10
C LEU A 80 6.39 0.45 2.44
N PRO A 81 5.74 -0.39 3.27
CA PRO A 81 4.41 -0.08 3.78
C PRO A 81 4.40 1.25 4.52
N LEU A 82 3.48 2.14 4.16
CA LEU A 82 3.41 3.48 4.74
C LEU A 82 3.24 3.45 6.26
N HIS A 83 2.53 2.47 6.81
CA HIS A 83 2.34 2.36 8.26
C HIS A 83 3.58 1.98 9.04
N LEU A 84 4.49 1.18 8.47
CA LEU A 84 5.75 0.81 9.12
C LEU A 84 6.70 2.01 9.14
N VAL A 85 6.68 2.80 8.08
CA VAL A 85 7.45 4.03 7.95
C VAL A 85 6.97 5.09 8.94
N HIS A 86 5.66 5.26 9.14
CA HIS A 86 5.12 6.31 10.00
C HIS A 86 5.66 6.26 11.43
N LYS A 87 5.90 5.05 11.97
CA LYS A 87 6.55 4.87 13.28
C LYS A 87 7.99 5.38 13.30
N GLY A 88 8.74 5.10 12.24
CA GLY A 88 10.13 5.52 12.08
C GLY A 88 10.33 7.00 11.78
N LEU A 89 9.31 7.67 11.26
CA LEU A 89 9.35 9.10 10.94
C LEU A 89 9.03 10.01 12.13
N ARG A 90 8.40 9.50 13.20
CA ARG A 90 8.04 10.30 14.38
C ARG A 90 9.23 11.12 14.92
N PRO A 91 10.44 10.56 15.09
CA PRO A 91 11.59 11.33 15.57
C PRO A 91 12.03 12.48 14.67
N LEU A 92 11.67 12.42 13.39
CA LEU A 92 11.99 13.45 12.41
C LEU A 92 10.91 14.54 12.34
N SER A 93 9.84 14.41 13.13
CA SER A 93 8.74 15.36 13.15
C SER A 93 9.02 16.55 14.06
N ARG A 94 8.49 17.71 13.69
CA ARG A 94 8.55 18.93 14.52
C ARG A 94 7.86 18.74 15.88
N ALA A 95 6.73 18.03 15.91
CA ALA A 95 6.00 17.76 17.14
C ALA A 95 6.85 16.97 18.16
N PHE A 96 7.67 16.02 17.69
CA PHE A 96 8.58 15.28 18.56
C PHE A 96 9.72 16.16 19.10
N ALA A 97 10.23 17.09 18.27
CA ALA A 97 11.22 18.06 18.74
C ALA A 97 10.65 19.00 19.82
N GLU A 98 9.39 19.41 19.68
CA GLU A 98 8.67 20.20 20.68
C GLU A 98 8.45 19.38 21.98
N GLU A 99 8.02 18.11 21.87
CA GLU A 99 7.89 17.17 22.99
C GLU A 99 9.20 16.99 23.77
N LEU A 100 10.35 16.93 23.08
CA LEU A 100 11.67 16.86 23.72
C LEU A 100 12.08 18.18 24.40
N ASN A 101 11.78 19.32 23.79
CA ASN A 101 12.12 20.63 24.37
C ASN A 101 11.29 20.95 25.61
N GLU A 102 10.06 20.45 25.68
CA GLU A 102 9.14 20.61 26.83
C GLU A 102 9.38 19.56 27.93
N ALA A 103 10.19 18.53 27.66
CA ALA A 103 10.47 17.47 28.60
C ALA A 103 11.51 17.90 29.65
N ASP A 104 11.03 18.42 30.78
CA ASP A 104 11.87 18.69 31.97
C ASP A 104 12.24 17.40 32.76
N ASP A 105 11.63 16.26 32.44
CA ASP A 105 11.80 14.99 33.15
C ASP A 105 12.88 14.09 32.49
N HIS A 106 14.03 13.95 33.16
CA HIS A 106 15.10 13.05 32.74
C HIS A 106 14.64 11.57 32.59
N LEU A 107 13.62 11.13 33.33
CA LEU A 107 13.07 9.76 33.20
C LEU A 107 12.24 9.58 31.93
N PHE A 108 11.70 10.66 31.37
CA PHE A 108 11.02 10.63 30.08
C PHE A 108 12.03 10.50 28.94
N VAL A 109 13.08 11.33 28.94
CA VAL A 109 14.16 11.26 27.93
C VAL A 109 14.82 9.89 27.92
N ARG A 110 15.16 9.32 29.09
CA ARG A 110 15.75 7.98 29.17
C ARG A 110 14.83 6.88 28.64
N ARG A 111 13.51 7.00 28.83
CA ARG A 111 12.53 6.05 28.28
C ARG A 111 12.46 6.14 26.76
N LEU A 112 12.54 7.35 26.20
CA LEU A 112 12.61 7.54 24.76
C LEU A 112 13.91 6.96 24.17
N GLU A 113 15.05 7.19 24.82
CA GLU A 113 16.32 6.57 24.41
C GLU A 113 16.21 5.04 24.39
N GLU A 114 15.74 4.43 25.47
CA GLU A 114 15.52 2.97 25.55
C GLU A 114 14.54 2.47 24.46
N GLU A 115 13.48 3.23 24.16
CA GLU A 115 12.53 2.90 23.09
C GLU A 115 13.20 2.91 21.70
N TYR A 116 13.93 3.97 21.37
CA TYR A 116 14.50 4.15 20.04
C TYR A 116 15.75 3.30 19.79
N GLU A 117 16.60 3.09 20.80
CA GLU A 117 17.80 2.26 20.68
C GLU A 117 17.48 0.76 20.69
N LEU A 118 16.60 0.32 21.59
CA LEU A 118 16.40 -1.11 21.85
C LEU A 118 15.16 -1.67 21.14
N ARG A 119 14.08 -0.89 21.00
CA ARG A 119 12.79 -1.42 20.54
C ARG A 119 12.44 -1.04 19.12
N MET A 120 12.95 0.08 18.62
CA MET A 120 12.60 0.61 17.30
C MET A 120 13.72 0.68 16.24
N PRO A 121 14.87 -0.03 16.34
CA PRO A 121 15.97 0.18 15.40
C PRO A 121 15.57 -0.12 13.94
N SER A 122 14.75 -1.13 13.70
CA SER A 122 14.24 -1.47 12.37
C SER A 122 13.29 -0.41 11.81
N SER A 123 12.39 0.12 12.64
CA SER A 123 11.46 1.18 12.22
C SER A 123 12.21 2.47 11.90
N LEU A 124 13.23 2.84 12.67
CA LEU A 124 14.08 3.99 12.38
C LEU A 124 14.86 3.83 11.07
N ALA A 125 15.42 2.65 10.82
CA ALA A 125 16.08 2.35 9.55
C ALA A 125 15.11 2.52 8.36
N MET A 126 13.89 1.97 8.47
CA MET A 126 12.85 2.16 7.46
C MET A 126 12.44 3.62 7.31
N GLY A 127 12.33 4.38 8.41
CA GLY A 127 12.01 5.81 8.40
C GLY A 127 13.08 6.63 7.66
N ARG A 128 14.36 6.32 7.87
CA ARG A 128 15.46 6.95 7.13
C ARG A 128 15.41 6.64 5.64
N THR A 129 15.20 5.38 5.27
CA THR A 129 15.02 4.99 3.87
C THR A 129 13.81 5.70 3.26
N ALA A 130 12.71 5.78 3.99
CA ALA A 130 11.50 6.45 3.52
C ALA A 130 11.66 7.96 3.33
N ALA A 131 12.52 8.62 4.11
CA ALA A 131 12.78 10.05 3.98
C ALA A 131 13.40 10.43 2.62
N SER A 132 14.05 9.48 1.92
CA SER A 132 14.58 9.67 0.57
C SER A 132 13.67 9.15 -0.55
N VAL A 133 12.50 8.58 -0.20
CA VAL A 133 11.57 8.04 -1.18
C VAL A 133 10.85 9.16 -1.92
N ASP A 134 10.89 9.08 -3.26
CA ASP A 134 10.23 10.04 -4.15
C ASP A 134 8.83 9.56 -4.57
N LEU A 135 8.51 8.28 -4.44
CA LEU A 135 7.27 7.71 -4.98
C LEU A 135 6.31 7.22 -3.89
N LEU A 136 5.04 7.59 -4.03
CA LEU A 136 3.92 6.99 -3.29
C LEU A 136 3.03 6.21 -4.26
N ILE A 137 2.84 4.92 -4.00
CA ILE A 137 1.90 4.04 -4.68
C ILE A 137 0.68 3.91 -3.77
N ALA A 138 -0.47 4.41 -4.25
CA ALA A 138 -1.75 4.30 -3.57
C ALA A 138 -2.71 3.45 -4.39
N VAL A 139 -3.25 2.40 -3.78
CA VAL A 139 -4.27 1.52 -4.37
C VAL A 139 -5.56 1.68 -3.56
N VAL A 140 -6.68 1.92 -4.25
CA VAL A 140 -7.96 2.17 -3.63
C VAL A 140 -9.02 1.30 -4.29
N ASP A 141 -9.58 0.38 -3.51
CA ASP A 141 -10.63 -0.54 -3.94
C ASP A 141 -12.01 0.12 -3.73
N GLU A 142 -12.76 0.28 -4.82
CA GLU A 142 -14.10 0.86 -4.78
C GLU A 142 -15.12 -0.16 -4.27
N LEU A 143 -16.22 0.32 -3.67
CA LEU A 143 -17.31 -0.57 -3.30
C LEU A 143 -17.94 -1.21 -4.56
N PRO A 144 -18.19 -2.52 -4.55
CA PRO A 144 -19.00 -3.17 -5.56
C PRO A 144 -20.38 -2.54 -5.65
N GLU A 145 -20.98 -2.55 -6.84
CA GLU A 145 -22.35 -2.08 -7.02
C GLU A 145 -23.32 -2.92 -6.17
N GLY A 146 -24.20 -2.25 -5.42
CA GLY A 146 -25.17 -2.90 -4.53
C GLY A 146 -24.62 -3.32 -3.16
N MET A 147 -23.31 -3.19 -2.90
CA MET A 147 -22.78 -3.36 -1.54
C MET A 147 -23.16 -2.13 -0.69
N PRO A 148 -23.78 -2.30 0.49
CA PRO A 148 -24.08 -1.17 1.35
C PRO A 148 -22.80 -0.53 1.86
N GLU A 149 -22.77 0.80 1.95
CA GLU A 149 -21.70 1.50 2.66
C GLU A 149 -21.69 1.02 4.11
N PRO A 150 -20.50 0.75 4.69
CA PRO A 150 -20.42 0.29 6.07
C PRO A 150 -21.02 1.34 7.00
N GLU A 151 -22.12 1.00 7.68
CA GLU A 151 -22.87 1.90 8.59
C GLU A 151 -21.90 2.71 9.43
N ILE A 152 -22.04 4.02 9.60
CA ILE A 152 -21.06 4.83 10.34
C ILE A 152 -21.21 4.63 11.85
N GLY A 153 -20.18 4.14 12.52
CA GLY A 153 -20.20 3.98 13.97
C GLY A 153 -19.99 5.33 14.65
N LYS A 154 -21.00 5.87 15.33
CA LYS A 154 -20.89 7.05 16.21
C LYS A 154 -20.14 6.77 17.53
N SER A 155 -19.50 5.60 17.66
CA SER A 155 -18.96 5.06 18.91
C SER A 155 -17.46 4.80 18.82
N LEU A 156 -16.77 4.93 19.95
CA LEU A 156 -15.36 4.57 20.19
C LEU A 156 -14.99 3.14 19.74
N THR A 157 -15.96 2.28 19.43
CA THR A 157 -15.75 0.95 18.84
C THR A 157 -15.50 0.96 17.32
N ALA A 158 -15.61 2.11 16.64
CA ALA A 158 -15.33 2.25 15.21
C ALA A 158 -13.89 1.85 14.81
N THR A 159 -12.94 1.96 15.74
CA THR A 159 -11.55 1.51 15.58
C THR A 159 -11.38 -0.01 15.55
N ARG A 160 -12.37 -0.79 16.00
CA ARG A 160 -12.37 -2.27 15.95
C ARG A 160 -13.15 -2.84 14.77
N ARG A 161 -13.49 -2.02 13.77
CA ARG A 161 -14.19 -2.52 12.59
C ARG A 161 -13.33 -3.52 11.83
N PRO A 162 -13.92 -4.66 11.42
CA PRO A 162 -13.31 -5.50 10.39
C PRO A 162 -12.94 -4.62 9.19
N ALA A 163 -11.79 -4.88 8.58
CA ALA A 163 -11.49 -4.26 7.30
C ALA A 163 -12.62 -4.65 6.32
N ILE A 164 -13.18 -3.68 5.60
CA ILE A 164 -14.18 -3.96 4.55
C ILE A 164 -13.51 -4.45 3.27
N LEU A 165 -12.20 -4.22 3.13
CA LEU A 165 -11.44 -4.58 1.94
C LEU A 165 -11.60 -6.07 1.54
N PRO A 166 -11.49 -7.07 2.44
CA PRO A 166 -11.74 -8.47 2.07
C PRO A 166 -13.15 -8.72 1.51
N LEU A 167 -14.17 -8.00 2.01
CA LEU A 167 -15.54 -8.13 1.51
C LEU A 167 -15.70 -7.53 0.11
N ILE A 168 -15.00 -6.42 -0.17
CA ILE A 168 -14.96 -5.81 -1.51
C ILE A 168 -14.30 -6.76 -2.50
N GLU A 169 -13.18 -7.38 -2.11
CA GLU A 169 -12.40 -8.31 -2.92
C GLU A 169 -13.17 -9.60 -3.28
N ASP A 170 -14.23 -9.95 -2.54
CA ASP A 170 -15.08 -11.08 -2.87
C ASP A 170 -15.95 -10.88 -4.11
N ALA A 171 -16.12 -9.66 -4.60
CA ALA A 171 -16.96 -9.32 -5.76
C ALA A 171 -16.20 -8.55 -6.84
N PRO A 172 -16.68 -8.56 -8.10
CA PRO A 172 -16.16 -7.66 -9.13
C PRO A 172 -16.29 -6.20 -8.68
N HIS A 173 -15.20 -5.45 -8.76
CA HIS A 173 -15.17 -4.06 -8.33
C HIS A 173 -14.08 -3.29 -9.09
N PHE A 174 -14.13 -1.96 -9.00
CA PHE A 174 -13.09 -1.11 -9.58
C PHE A 174 -11.95 -0.89 -8.59
N VAL A 175 -10.72 -1.00 -9.08
CA VAL A 175 -9.51 -0.62 -8.35
C VAL A 175 -8.92 0.62 -8.99
N ARG A 176 -8.70 1.66 -8.19
CA ARG A 176 -7.92 2.84 -8.56
C ARG A 176 -6.48 2.64 -8.10
N ALA A 177 -5.52 2.79 -9.00
CA ALA A 177 -4.12 2.86 -8.59
C ALA A 177 -3.50 4.17 -9.08
N VAL A 178 -2.72 4.79 -8.19
CA VAL A 178 -2.05 6.07 -8.42
C VAL A 178 -0.58 5.93 -8.02
N VAL A 179 0.30 6.47 -8.85
CA VAL A 179 1.69 6.75 -8.46
C VAL A 179 1.86 8.25 -8.42
N TRP A 180 2.19 8.77 -7.24
CA TRP A 180 2.50 10.16 -7.00
C TRP A 180 4.00 10.33 -6.81
N SER A 181 4.57 11.39 -7.39
CA SER A 181 5.98 11.74 -7.23
C SER A 181 6.15 12.99 -6.38
N ALA A 182 7.06 12.92 -5.40
CA ALA A 182 7.40 14.02 -4.52
C ALA A 182 8.22 15.11 -5.23
N SER A 183 9.08 14.72 -6.17
CA SER A 183 9.94 15.61 -6.96
C SER A 183 9.12 16.49 -7.89
N THR A 184 8.13 15.93 -8.59
CA THR A 184 7.21 16.71 -9.45
C THR A 184 5.96 17.19 -8.72
N ARG A 185 5.73 16.74 -7.48
CA ARG A 185 4.53 16.98 -6.67
C ARG A 185 3.23 16.66 -7.40
N SER A 186 3.26 15.66 -8.29
CA SER A 186 2.15 15.36 -9.19
C SER A 186 1.90 13.86 -9.32
N VAL A 187 0.71 13.52 -9.79
CA VAL A 187 0.37 12.15 -10.16
C VAL A 187 0.99 11.83 -11.52
N VAL A 188 1.90 10.86 -11.54
CA VAL A 188 2.64 10.46 -12.75
C VAL A 188 2.02 9.24 -13.44
N LEU A 189 1.31 8.40 -12.70
CA LEU A 189 0.51 7.30 -13.22
C LEU A 189 -0.83 7.23 -12.51
N ARG A 190 -1.91 6.96 -13.26
CA ARG A 190 -3.25 6.77 -12.72
C ARG A 190 -4.02 5.77 -13.56
N THR A 191 -4.64 4.79 -12.91
CA THR A 191 -5.58 3.87 -13.55
C THR A 191 -6.83 3.71 -12.72
N ARG A 192 -7.92 3.34 -13.38
CA ARG A 192 -9.14 2.80 -12.77
C ARG A 192 -9.52 1.56 -13.60
N THR A 193 -9.43 0.39 -13.01
CA THR A 193 -9.60 -0.88 -13.72
C THR A 193 -10.61 -1.75 -12.99
N MET A 194 -11.51 -2.40 -13.73
CA MET A 194 -12.38 -3.44 -13.19
C MET A 194 -11.54 -4.69 -12.94
N VAL A 195 -11.62 -5.25 -11.73
CA VAL A 195 -10.97 -6.51 -11.37
C VAL A 195 -12.02 -7.55 -11.05
N ASP A 196 -11.75 -8.79 -11.46
CA ASP A 196 -12.63 -9.93 -11.18
C ASP A 196 -11.79 -11.21 -11.19
N ALA A 197 -11.60 -11.80 -10.01
CA ALA A 197 -10.92 -13.08 -9.88
C ALA A 197 -11.81 -14.28 -10.26
N ARG A 198 -13.14 -14.14 -10.22
CA ARG A 198 -14.07 -15.22 -10.55
C ARG A 198 -13.98 -15.57 -12.04
N ALA A 199 -13.68 -14.57 -12.88
CA ALA A 199 -13.46 -14.75 -14.31
C ALA A 199 -12.28 -15.67 -14.66
N ILE A 200 -11.35 -15.91 -13.72
CA ILE A 200 -10.12 -16.67 -13.99
C ILE A 200 -10.29 -18.18 -13.73
N GLY A 201 -11.32 -18.59 -12.97
CA GLY A 201 -11.67 -19.99 -12.73
C GLY A 201 -10.64 -20.83 -11.94
N GLY A 202 -11.10 -21.90 -11.29
CA GLY A 202 -10.24 -22.88 -10.62
C GLY A 202 -10.71 -23.33 -9.24
N ALA A 203 -9.98 -24.28 -8.65
CA ALA A 203 -10.11 -24.61 -7.23
C ALA A 203 -9.49 -23.49 -6.38
N ASN A 204 -10.03 -23.24 -5.17
CA ASN A 204 -9.57 -22.22 -4.22
C ASN A 204 -9.69 -20.75 -4.68
N THR A 205 -10.57 -20.44 -5.65
CA THR A 205 -10.78 -19.08 -6.18
C THR A 205 -10.96 -18.02 -5.09
N ALA A 206 -11.69 -18.31 -4.01
CA ALA A 206 -11.88 -17.37 -2.91
C ALA A 206 -10.58 -17.01 -2.18
N MET A 207 -9.69 -17.98 -1.97
CA MET A 207 -8.41 -17.75 -1.27
C MET A 207 -7.43 -16.96 -2.13
N ILE A 208 -7.40 -17.21 -3.45
CA ILE A 208 -6.45 -16.56 -4.37
C ILE A 208 -7.00 -15.26 -4.98
N ALA A 209 -8.29 -14.98 -4.82
CA ALA A 209 -8.96 -13.85 -5.46
C ALA A 209 -8.31 -12.49 -5.20
N PRO A 210 -8.00 -12.12 -3.94
CA PRO A 210 -7.33 -10.85 -3.65
C PRO A 210 -5.98 -10.71 -4.37
N HIS A 211 -5.25 -11.82 -4.47
CA HIS A 211 -3.94 -11.84 -5.11
C HIS A 211 -4.04 -11.62 -6.62
N VAL A 212 -4.98 -12.32 -7.24
CA VAL A 212 -5.25 -12.24 -8.67
C VAL A 212 -5.73 -10.83 -9.05
N GLN A 213 -6.66 -10.26 -8.27
CA GLN A 213 -7.15 -8.90 -8.46
C GLN A 213 -6.02 -7.87 -8.32
N GLY A 214 -5.15 -8.04 -7.31
CA GLY A 214 -3.96 -7.20 -7.15
C GLY A 214 -3.05 -7.24 -8.38
N CYS A 215 -2.79 -8.43 -8.94
CA CYS A 215 -1.98 -8.57 -10.16
C CYS A 215 -2.67 -8.00 -11.41
N GLN A 216 -3.99 -8.15 -11.56
CA GLN A 216 -4.76 -7.51 -12.64
C GLN A 216 -4.61 -5.98 -12.59
N ALA A 217 -4.80 -5.38 -11.41
CA ALA A 217 -4.67 -3.94 -11.22
C ALA A 217 -3.22 -3.45 -11.45
N ALA A 218 -2.22 -4.21 -11.00
CA ALA A 218 -0.81 -3.89 -11.24
C ALA A 218 -0.46 -3.91 -12.74
N MET A 219 -0.95 -4.92 -13.47
CA MET A 219 -0.76 -4.99 -14.93
C MET A 219 -1.42 -3.83 -15.64
N ALA A 220 -2.63 -3.44 -15.24
CA ALA A 220 -3.30 -2.29 -15.82
C ALA A 220 -2.53 -0.99 -15.56
N LEU A 221 -1.98 -0.78 -14.36
CA LEU A 221 -1.15 0.40 -14.08
C LEU A 221 0.11 0.45 -14.97
N ARG A 222 0.70 -0.71 -15.28
CA ARG A 222 1.89 -0.82 -16.12
C ARG A 222 1.65 -0.50 -17.60
N THR A 223 0.40 -0.54 -18.07
CA THR A 223 0.06 -0.19 -19.46
C THR A 223 -0.32 1.28 -19.63
N VAL A 224 -0.65 2.00 -18.54
CA VAL A 224 -1.03 3.43 -18.60
C VAL A 224 0.14 4.30 -19.08
N PRO A 225 -0.07 5.24 -20.01
CA PRO A 225 0.94 6.23 -20.38
C PRO A 225 1.35 7.09 -19.17
N LEU A 226 2.63 7.44 -19.08
CA LEU A 226 3.09 8.42 -18.09
C LEU A 226 2.39 9.75 -18.35
N ALA A 227 1.90 10.37 -17.29
CA ALA A 227 1.39 11.73 -17.38
C ALA A 227 2.52 12.66 -17.87
N PRO A 228 2.23 13.64 -18.75
CA PRO A 228 3.23 14.63 -19.11
C PRO A 228 3.70 15.37 -17.86
N ALA A 229 5.00 15.66 -17.80
CA ALA A 229 5.52 16.52 -16.75
C ALA A 229 4.80 17.88 -16.83
N PRO A 230 4.38 18.45 -15.68
CA PRO A 230 3.74 19.77 -15.66
C PRO A 230 4.68 20.87 -16.17
#